data_AF-A0A7V2ANN7-F1
#
_entry.id   AF-A0A7V2ANN7-F1
#
_cell.length_a   1.000
_cell.length_b   1.000
_cell.length_c   1.000
_cell.angle_alpha   90.00
_cell.angle_beta   90.00
_cell.angle_gamma   90.00
#
_symmetry.space_group_name_H-M   'P 1'
#
loop_
_entity.id
_entity.type
_entity.pdbx_description
1 polymer ?
#
loop_
_entity_poly.entity_id
_entity_poly.type
_entity_poly.pdbx_seq_one_letter_code
_entity_poly.pdbx_strand_id
1 'polypeptide(L)'
;MLYNMALPKLFTMIVNIIIVSIPEELFVVVFTLILLKRFDLLRLNGANVLKISVPILPVAVITNIIKYYVQNEDIQFFLGAPLMFILIAVTYNRLRDFKGIAKTLISCILSLTIMLIFQASYVPLLLYTTGMEVEDMNSTVLINFLCTIPERVMEIALISYILTRKLSIFKVNVIKTVAESKKLLAAALSIALVNIVFLYLACTLIAYDKILTGVPLPAQLVIIVTVLMLPVLNIGALWVFVYNIKSREMYGKLLEKDRLTALADILRLHADNGSYEKINLVLDDLRNNINSDI
;
A
#
# COMPACT_ATOMS: atom_id res chain seq x y z
N MET A 1 -18.07 43.47 -5.05
CA MET A 1 -17.59 42.65 -6.19
C MET A 1 -16.79 41.43 -5.73
N LEU A 2 -15.81 41.56 -4.81
CA LEU A 2 -15.09 40.42 -4.20
C LEU A 2 -15.99 39.37 -3.50
N TYR A 3 -17.06 39.80 -2.83
CA TYR A 3 -17.99 38.89 -2.13
C TYR A 3 -18.78 37.98 -3.09
N ASN A 4 -19.11 38.46 -4.30
CA ASN A 4 -19.85 37.70 -5.31
C ASN A 4 -18.96 36.68 -6.06
N MET A 5 -17.64 36.78 -5.96
CA MET A 5 -16.70 35.79 -6.52
C MET A 5 -16.22 34.76 -5.49
N ALA A 6 -16.31 35.05 -4.19
CA ALA A 6 -15.86 34.16 -3.13
C ALA A 6 -16.87 33.04 -2.82
N LEU A 7 -18.17 33.34 -2.82
CA LEU A 7 -19.23 32.36 -2.50
C LEU A 7 -19.28 31.17 -3.50
N PRO A 8 -19.18 31.39 -4.83
CA PRO A 8 -19.16 30.29 -5.79
C PRO A 8 -17.92 29.40 -5.64
N LYS A 9 -16.76 29.97 -5.35
CA LYS A 9 -15.51 29.22 -5.13
C LYS A 9 -15.57 28.36 -3.87
N LEU A 10 -16.08 28.91 -2.76
CA LEU A 10 -16.25 28.17 -1.51
C LEU A 10 -17.23 27.00 -1.69
N PHE A 11 -18.35 27.22 -2.38
CA PHE A 11 -19.30 26.14 -2.69
C PHE A 11 -18.64 25.04 -3.53
N THR A 12 -17.95 25.42 -4.60
CA THR A 12 -17.22 24.49 -5.49
C THR A 12 -16.19 23.67 -4.71
N MET A 13 -15.45 24.30 -3.80
CA MET A 13 -14.50 23.64 -2.90
C MET A 13 -15.18 22.64 -1.97
N ILE A 14 -16.28 23.02 -1.31
CA ILE A 14 -17.02 22.12 -0.40
C ILE A 14 -17.55 20.91 -1.15
N VAL A 15 -18.10 21.09 -2.35
CA VAL A 15 -18.62 19.98 -3.15
C VAL A 15 -17.48 19.06 -3.60
N ASN A 16 -16.33 19.60 -4.02
CA ASN A 16 -15.15 18.80 -4.34
C ASN A 16 -14.63 18.00 -3.14
N ILE A 17 -14.59 18.59 -1.95
CA ILE A 17 -14.20 17.87 -0.73
C ILE A 17 -15.10 16.66 -0.52
N ILE A 18 -16.42 16.84 -0.61
CA ILE A 18 -17.40 15.79 -0.32
C ILE A 18 -17.37 14.68 -1.38
N ILE A 19 -17.35 15.07 -2.65
CA ILE A 19 -17.62 14.15 -3.77
C ILE A 19 -16.33 13.52 -4.32
N VAL A 20 -15.20 14.23 -4.23
CA VAL A 20 -13.94 13.80 -4.80
C VAL A 20 -12.98 13.40 -3.69
N SER A 21 -12.52 14.36 -2.87
CA SER A 21 -11.39 14.13 -1.97
C SER A 21 -11.67 13.19 -0.79
N ILE A 22 -12.87 13.24 -0.19
CA ILE A 22 -13.22 12.30 0.89
C ILE A 22 -13.19 10.84 0.40
N PRO A 23 -13.79 10.47 -0.74
CA PRO A 23 -13.66 9.13 -1.30
C PRO A 23 -12.21 8.66 -1.56
N GLU A 24 -11.34 9.51 -2.10
CA GLU A 24 -9.92 9.14 -2.35
C GLU A 24 -9.19 8.90 -1.04
N GLU A 25 -9.38 9.80 -0.08
CA GLU A 25 -8.70 9.73 1.21
C GLU A 25 -9.23 8.53 2.02
N LEU A 26 -10.52 8.20 1.86
CA LEU A 26 -11.13 7.01 2.42
C LEU A 26 -10.48 5.74 1.87
N PHE A 27 -10.23 5.65 0.57
CA PHE A 27 -9.52 4.50 0.00
C PHE A 27 -8.15 4.33 0.64
N VAL A 28 -7.33 5.38 0.69
CA VAL A 28 -5.97 5.29 1.23
C VAL A 28 -5.98 4.87 2.70
N VAL A 29 -6.88 5.42 3.51
CA VAL A 29 -7.01 5.06 4.94
C VAL A 29 -7.49 3.62 5.11
N VAL A 30 -8.56 3.22 4.41
CA VAL A 30 -9.13 1.87 4.52
C VAL A 30 -8.14 0.83 4.03
N PHE A 31 -7.49 1.05 2.89
CA PHE A 31 -6.49 0.14 2.35
C PHE A 31 -5.29 0.00 3.29
N THR A 32 -4.83 1.11 3.88
CA THR A 32 -3.77 1.09 4.90
C THR A 32 -4.18 0.25 6.11
N LEU A 33 -5.42 0.34 6.58
CA LEU A 33 -5.91 -0.48 7.69
C LEU A 33 -6.00 -1.98 7.33
N ILE A 34 -6.40 -2.30 6.09
CA ILE A 34 -6.40 -3.68 5.58
C ILE A 34 -4.99 -4.26 5.58
N LEU A 35 -4.00 -3.51 5.07
CA LEU A 35 -2.60 -3.90 5.05
C LEU A 35 -2.03 -4.09 6.47
N LEU A 36 -2.46 -3.26 7.42
CA LEU A 36 -2.16 -3.39 8.85
C LEU A 36 -2.94 -4.53 9.55
N LYS A 37 -3.81 -5.25 8.83
CA LYS A 37 -4.70 -6.31 9.33
C LYS A 37 -5.63 -5.83 10.45
N ARG A 38 -6.06 -4.56 10.43
CA ARG A 38 -6.96 -3.95 11.42
C ARG A 38 -8.43 -3.99 10.99
N PHE A 39 -8.91 -5.19 10.67
CA PHE A 39 -10.31 -5.42 10.28
C PHE A 39 -11.30 -5.10 11.40
N ASP A 40 -10.85 -5.09 12.66
CA ASP A 40 -11.62 -4.64 13.82
C ASP A 40 -12.13 -3.20 13.67
N LEU A 41 -11.31 -2.35 13.05
CA LEU A 41 -11.60 -0.93 12.85
C LEU A 41 -12.49 -0.65 11.64
N LEU A 42 -12.63 -1.62 10.72
CA LEU A 42 -13.46 -1.47 9.51
C LEU A 42 -14.94 -1.80 9.77
N ARG A 43 -15.29 -2.23 10.98
CA ARG A 43 -16.70 -2.44 11.37
C ARG A 43 -17.38 -1.08 11.54
N LEU A 44 -18.54 -0.91 10.89
CA LEU A 44 -19.35 0.30 10.95
C LEU A 44 -20.01 0.45 12.34
N ASN A 45 -19.30 1.10 13.26
CA ASN A 45 -19.85 1.61 14.50
C ASN A 45 -19.41 3.08 14.68
N GLY A 46 -20.15 3.88 15.46
CA GLY A 46 -19.90 5.33 15.55
C GLY A 46 -18.47 5.68 15.96
N ALA A 47 -17.87 4.91 16.87
CA ALA A 47 -16.50 5.14 17.33
C ALA A 47 -15.43 4.85 16.24
N ASN A 48 -15.62 3.80 15.45
CA ASN A 48 -14.73 3.44 14.35
C ASN A 48 -14.88 4.41 13.18
N VAL A 49 -16.12 4.80 12.85
CA VAL A 49 -16.39 5.82 11.84
C VAL A 49 -15.66 7.11 12.20
N LEU A 50 -15.77 7.57 13.46
CA LEU A 50 -15.04 8.75 13.92
C LEU A 50 -13.52 8.59 13.74
N LYS A 51 -12.95 7.45 14.16
CA LYS A 51 -11.50 7.18 14.01
C LYS A 51 -11.05 7.13 12.55
N ILE A 52 -11.87 6.61 11.64
CA ILE A 52 -11.56 6.59 10.21
C ILE A 52 -11.66 8.00 9.62
N SER A 53 -12.62 8.82 10.08
CA SER A 53 -12.79 10.19 9.59
C SER A 53 -11.67 11.15 10.00
N VAL A 54 -11.00 10.93 11.15
CA VAL A 54 -9.91 11.80 11.63
C VAL A 54 -8.75 11.95 10.64
N PRO A 55 -8.20 10.88 10.01
CA PRO A 55 -7.19 11.04 8.97
C PRO A 55 -7.75 11.51 7.61
N ILE A 56 -9.04 11.38 7.36
CA ILE A 56 -9.66 11.70 6.05
C ILE A 56 -9.99 13.20 5.97
N LEU A 57 -10.81 13.71 6.90
CA LEU A 57 -11.38 15.04 6.79
C LEU A 57 -10.33 16.17 6.78
N PRO A 58 -9.33 16.18 7.68
CA PRO A 58 -8.31 17.24 7.67
C PRO A 58 -7.47 17.20 6.41
N VAL A 59 -7.12 16.02 5.89
CA VAL A 59 -6.35 15.88 4.66
C VAL A 59 -7.16 16.40 3.49
N ALA A 60 -8.40 15.93 3.31
CA ALA A 60 -9.29 16.36 2.23
C ALA A 60 -9.52 17.89 2.25
N VAL A 61 -9.68 18.49 3.44
CA VAL A 61 -9.83 19.94 3.59
C VAL A 61 -8.55 20.66 3.20
N ILE A 62 -7.39 20.25 3.73
CA ILE A 62 -6.10 20.90 3.46
C ILE A 62 -5.70 20.78 2.00
N THR A 63 -5.85 19.60 1.38
CA THR A 63 -5.53 19.39 -0.03
C THR A 63 -6.40 20.24 -0.94
N ASN A 64 -7.69 20.40 -0.63
CA ASN A 64 -8.57 21.31 -1.39
C ASN A 64 -8.25 22.79 -1.17
N ILE A 65 -7.88 23.20 0.06
CA ILE A 65 -7.42 24.58 0.30
C ILE A 65 -6.20 24.88 -0.57
N ILE A 66 -5.24 23.95 -0.64
CA ILE A 66 -4.06 24.11 -1.49
C ILE A 66 -4.46 24.16 -2.96
N LYS A 67 -5.31 23.24 -3.43
CA LYS A 67 -5.80 23.19 -4.81
C LYS A 67 -6.44 24.52 -5.24
N TYR A 68 -7.31 25.10 -4.41
CA TYR A 68 -8.09 26.28 -4.79
C TYR A 68 -7.41 27.62 -4.53
N TYR A 69 -6.57 27.73 -3.50
CA TYR A 69 -5.94 29.00 -3.10
C TYR A 69 -4.46 29.10 -3.47
N VAL A 70 -3.73 28.00 -3.44
CA VAL A 70 -2.29 27.98 -3.77
C VAL A 70 -2.07 27.58 -5.23
N GLN A 71 -2.97 26.76 -5.80
CA GLN A 71 -2.91 26.29 -7.19
C GLN A 71 -1.58 25.61 -7.53
N ASN A 72 -1.04 24.85 -6.57
CA ASN A 72 0.22 24.11 -6.73
C ASN A 72 0.01 22.64 -6.35
N GLU A 73 -0.01 21.78 -7.36
CA GLU A 73 -0.26 20.34 -7.21
C GLU A 73 0.90 19.61 -6.51
N ASP A 74 2.13 20.11 -6.65
CA ASP A 74 3.30 19.54 -5.98
C ASP A 74 3.18 19.71 -4.48
N ILE A 75 2.86 20.93 -4.02
CA ILE A 75 2.65 21.22 -2.60
C ILE A 75 1.50 20.37 -2.05
N GLN A 76 0.43 20.17 -2.83
CA GLN A 76 -0.70 19.33 -2.44
C GLN A 76 -0.24 17.89 -2.15
N PHE A 77 0.54 17.29 -3.05
CA PHE A 77 1.05 15.93 -2.87
C PHE A 77 2.06 15.83 -1.71
N PHE A 78 3.06 16.72 -1.69
CA PHE A 78 4.14 16.69 -0.69
C PHE A 78 3.67 17.02 0.73
N LEU A 79 2.57 17.76 0.91
CA LEU A 79 1.98 18.00 2.22
C LEU A 79 0.93 16.95 2.59
N GLY A 80 0.07 16.57 1.65
CA GLY A 80 -1.06 15.66 1.88
C GLY A 80 -0.61 14.27 2.32
N ALA A 81 0.36 13.67 1.63
CA ALA A 81 0.80 12.32 1.92
C ALA A 81 1.47 12.17 3.31
N PRO A 82 2.44 13.02 3.72
CA PRO A 82 3.00 12.97 5.06
C PRO A 82 1.96 13.27 6.15
N LEU A 83 1.07 14.24 5.92
CA LEU A 83 0.00 14.56 6.86
C LEU A 83 -0.92 13.35 7.09
N MET A 84 -1.34 12.68 6.01
CA MET A 84 -2.17 11.48 6.11
C MET A 84 -1.46 10.38 6.90
N PHE A 85 -0.18 10.13 6.62
CA PHE A 85 0.62 9.18 7.38
C PHE A 85 0.66 9.52 8.88
N ILE A 86 0.95 10.78 9.24
CA ILE A 86 1.01 11.24 10.62
C ILE A 86 -0.34 11.03 11.31
N LEU A 87 -1.44 11.44 10.68
CA LEU A 87 -2.79 11.31 11.25
C LEU A 87 -3.19 9.85 11.45
N ILE A 88 -2.86 8.95 10.51
CA ILE A 88 -3.07 7.51 10.70
C ILE A 88 -2.21 7.01 11.89
N ALA A 89 -0.93 7.38 11.95
CA ALA A 89 -0.04 6.94 13.02
C ALA A 89 -0.49 7.42 14.41
N VAL A 90 -0.95 8.66 14.53
CA VAL A 90 -1.49 9.25 15.77
C VAL A 90 -2.81 8.59 16.16
N THR A 91 -3.79 8.57 15.25
CA THR A 91 -5.15 8.07 15.51
C THR A 91 -5.15 6.62 16.00
N TYR A 92 -4.25 5.80 15.46
CA TYR A 92 -4.13 4.39 15.83
C TYR A 92 -3.01 4.11 16.84
N ASN A 93 -2.51 5.14 17.52
CA ASN A 93 -1.53 5.09 18.60
C ASN A 93 -0.27 4.26 18.25
N ARG A 94 0.21 4.41 17.01
CA ARG A 94 1.37 3.68 16.48
C ARG A 94 2.69 4.37 16.75
N LEU A 95 2.67 5.63 17.21
CA LEU A 95 3.87 6.41 17.51
C LEU A 95 4.69 5.90 18.72
N ARG A 96 4.15 4.95 19.50
CA ARG A 96 4.82 4.42 20.69
C ARG A 96 5.95 3.42 20.39
N ASP A 97 5.95 2.80 19.21
CA ASP A 97 6.96 1.80 18.81
C ASP A 97 7.38 2.04 17.35
N PHE A 98 8.69 2.13 17.12
CA PHE A 98 9.28 2.26 15.78
C PHE A 98 8.77 1.20 14.80
N LYS A 99 8.56 -0.05 15.24
CA LYS A 99 8.00 -1.11 14.37
C LYS A 99 6.57 -0.80 13.96
N GLY A 100 5.79 -0.20 14.86
CA GLY A 100 4.44 0.28 14.57
C GLY A 100 4.45 1.40 13.53
N ILE A 101 5.32 2.38 13.72
CA ILE A 101 5.52 3.51 12.79
C ILE A 101 5.93 2.98 11.40
N ALA A 102 6.94 2.12 11.32
CA ALA A 102 7.44 1.58 10.06
C ALA A 102 6.38 0.77 9.29
N LYS A 103 5.58 -0.05 9.99
CA LYS A 103 4.47 -0.79 9.37
C LYS A 103 3.42 0.16 8.79
N THR A 104 3.06 1.19 9.55
CA THR A 104 2.10 2.22 9.08
C THR A 104 2.66 2.96 7.88
N LEU A 105 3.95 3.32 7.90
CA LEU A 105 4.60 4.04 6.81
C LEU A 105 4.60 3.21 5.52
N ILE A 106 5.07 1.95 5.57
CA ILE A 106 5.06 1.05 4.41
C ILE A 106 3.63 0.85 3.89
N SER A 107 2.68 0.66 4.79
CA SER A 107 1.28 0.43 4.40
C SER A 107 0.69 1.67 3.74
N CYS A 108 0.94 2.86 4.28
CA CYS A 108 0.48 4.13 3.71
C CYS A 108 1.10 4.39 2.33
N ILE A 109 2.42 4.23 2.21
CA ILE A 109 3.15 4.37 0.94
C ILE A 109 2.62 3.40 -0.12
N LEU A 110 2.35 2.15 0.25
CA LEU A 110 1.81 1.16 -0.67
C LEU A 110 0.39 1.53 -1.12
N SER A 111 -0.47 1.98 -0.19
CA SER A 111 -1.82 2.49 -0.52
C SER A 111 -1.76 3.66 -1.50
N LEU A 112 -0.91 4.66 -1.23
CA LEU A 112 -0.71 5.82 -2.10
C LEU A 112 -0.18 5.41 -3.47
N THR A 113 0.76 4.46 -3.52
CA THR A 113 1.31 3.98 -4.81
C THR A 113 0.24 3.30 -5.65
N ILE A 114 -0.66 2.51 -5.04
CA ILE A 114 -1.76 1.86 -5.75
C ILE A 114 -2.76 2.89 -6.27
N MET A 115 -3.11 3.89 -5.47
CA MET A 115 -3.96 5.00 -5.90
C MET A 115 -3.34 5.72 -7.11
N LEU A 116 -2.04 6.05 -7.05
CA LEU A 116 -1.33 6.68 -8.16
C LEU A 116 -1.29 5.79 -9.41
N ILE A 117 -1.12 4.47 -9.27
CA ILE A 117 -1.18 3.53 -10.40
C ILE A 117 -2.58 3.56 -11.04
N PHE A 118 -3.64 3.58 -10.23
CA PHE A 118 -5.00 3.68 -10.74
C PHE A 118 -5.22 5.00 -11.48
N GLN A 119 -4.87 6.13 -10.89
CA GLN A 119 -4.98 7.44 -11.53
C GLN A 119 -4.19 7.50 -12.85
N ALA A 120 -2.93 7.07 -12.82
CA ALA A 120 -2.05 7.02 -13.99
C ALA A 120 -2.55 6.07 -15.09
N SER A 121 -3.38 5.08 -14.74
CA SER A 121 -3.89 4.10 -15.70
C SER A 121 -4.97 4.64 -16.61
N TYR A 122 -5.78 5.60 -16.15
CA TYR A 122 -6.94 6.06 -16.93
C TYR A 122 -6.88 7.56 -17.26
N VAL A 123 -6.23 8.42 -16.45
CA VAL A 123 -6.21 9.87 -16.72
C VAL A 123 -5.58 10.17 -18.08
N PRO A 124 -4.38 9.64 -18.41
CA PRO A 124 -3.83 9.77 -19.77
C PRO A 124 -4.80 9.29 -20.85
N LEU A 125 -5.45 8.13 -20.65
CA LEU A 125 -6.38 7.57 -21.63
C LEU A 125 -7.55 8.50 -21.89
N LEU A 126 -8.11 9.08 -20.82
CA LEU A 126 -9.21 10.02 -20.91
C LEU A 126 -8.78 11.28 -21.68
N LEU A 127 -7.62 11.86 -21.35
CA LEU A 127 -7.09 13.04 -22.02
C LEU A 127 -6.84 12.80 -23.52
N TYR A 128 -6.16 11.70 -23.88
CA TYR A 128 -5.84 11.42 -25.28
C TYR A 128 -7.06 11.02 -26.12
N THR A 129 -8.06 10.35 -25.53
CA THR A 129 -9.26 9.94 -26.26
C THR A 129 -10.27 11.07 -26.44
N THR A 130 -10.37 11.98 -25.46
CA THR A 130 -11.31 13.11 -25.51
C THR A 130 -10.70 14.37 -26.13
N GLY A 131 -9.36 14.47 -26.17
CA GLY A 131 -8.65 15.69 -26.56
C GLY A 131 -8.72 16.81 -25.52
N MET A 132 -9.30 16.55 -24.34
CA MET A 132 -9.41 17.53 -23.26
C MET A 132 -8.05 17.83 -22.63
N GLU A 133 -7.94 19.02 -22.05
CA GLU A 133 -6.81 19.39 -21.21
C GLU A 133 -7.09 19.10 -19.73
N VAL A 134 -6.01 19.02 -18.94
CA VAL A 134 -6.13 18.84 -17.47
C VAL A 134 -6.88 20.02 -16.84
N GLU A 135 -6.74 21.22 -17.41
CA GLU A 135 -7.50 22.40 -17.01
C GLU A 135 -9.00 22.21 -17.25
N ASP A 136 -9.38 21.61 -18.39
CA ASP A 136 -10.78 21.32 -18.72
C ASP A 136 -11.39 20.29 -17.76
N MET A 137 -10.62 19.28 -17.34
CA MET A 137 -11.06 18.32 -16.33
C MET A 137 -11.39 18.99 -15.00
N ASN A 138 -10.68 20.06 -14.66
CA ASN A 138 -10.84 20.82 -13.42
C ASN A 138 -11.80 22.03 -13.56
N SER A 139 -12.35 22.27 -14.75
CA SER A 139 -13.21 23.44 -15.03
C SER A 139 -14.52 23.45 -14.24
N THR A 140 -15.08 22.27 -13.97
CA THR A 140 -16.31 22.11 -13.18
C THR A 140 -16.22 20.91 -12.24
N VAL A 141 -16.91 21.02 -11.09
CA VAL A 141 -16.97 19.92 -10.10
C VAL A 141 -17.53 18.65 -10.71
N LEU A 142 -18.53 18.78 -11.60
CA LEU A 142 -19.16 17.63 -12.23
C LEU A 142 -18.17 16.88 -13.13
N ILE A 143 -17.42 17.58 -13.98
CA ILE A 143 -16.42 16.96 -14.85
C ILE A 143 -15.33 16.31 -14.01
N ASN A 144 -14.82 17.02 -13.00
CA ASN A 144 -13.81 16.48 -12.09
C ASN A 144 -14.29 15.18 -11.41
N PHE A 145 -15.52 15.16 -10.90
CA PHE A 145 -16.12 13.96 -10.32
C PHE A 145 -16.29 12.83 -11.34
N LEU A 146 -16.85 13.11 -12.52
CA LEU A 146 -17.02 12.08 -13.56
C LEU A 146 -15.67 11.47 -13.96
N CYS A 147 -14.62 12.29 -13.99
CA CYS A 147 -13.27 11.84 -14.27
C CYS A 147 -12.71 10.93 -13.16
N THR A 148 -13.14 11.01 -11.90
CA THR A 148 -12.63 10.12 -10.84
C THR A 148 -13.40 8.80 -10.73
N ILE A 149 -14.58 8.66 -11.34
CA ILE A 149 -15.39 7.43 -11.26
C ILE A 149 -14.61 6.16 -11.63
N PRO A 150 -13.84 6.09 -12.74
CA PRO A 150 -13.08 4.89 -13.08
C PRO A 150 -12.11 4.47 -11.98
N GLU A 151 -11.44 5.44 -11.36
CA GLU A 151 -10.56 5.23 -10.21
C GLU A 151 -11.31 4.59 -9.04
N ARG A 152 -12.43 5.19 -8.65
CA ARG A 152 -13.23 4.74 -7.50
C ARG A 152 -13.77 3.32 -7.73
N VAL A 153 -14.13 2.97 -8.97
CA VAL A 153 -14.55 1.61 -9.32
C VAL A 153 -13.41 0.61 -9.11
N MET A 154 -12.19 0.93 -9.56
CA MET A 154 -11.01 0.07 -9.37
C MET A 154 -10.65 -0.10 -7.88
N GLU A 155 -10.71 0.98 -7.12
CA GLU A 155 -10.46 0.99 -5.68
C GLU A 155 -11.46 0.15 -4.89
N ILE A 156 -12.75 0.35 -5.13
CA ILE A 156 -13.83 -0.42 -4.47
C ILE A 156 -13.73 -1.89 -4.86
N ALA A 157 -13.43 -2.20 -6.13
CA ALA A 157 -13.23 -3.57 -6.59
C ALA A 157 -12.07 -4.24 -5.87
N LEU A 158 -10.93 -3.55 -5.72
CA LEU A 158 -9.77 -4.05 -5.01
C LEU A 158 -10.05 -4.29 -3.52
N ILE A 159 -10.64 -3.31 -2.83
CA ILE A 159 -11.01 -3.46 -1.41
C ILE A 159 -11.97 -4.64 -1.24
N SER A 160 -13.02 -4.71 -2.06
CA SER A 160 -14.03 -5.78 -2.00
C SER A 160 -13.41 -7.15 -2.21
N TYR A 161 -12.51 -7.28 -3.21
CA TYR A 161 -11.79 -8.51 -3.47
C TYR A 161 -10.98 -8.99 -2.27
N ILE A 162 -10.22 -8.08 -1.63
CA ILE A 162 -9.38 -8.42 -0.47
C ILE A 162 -10.24 -8.79 0.75
N LEU A 163 -11.33 -8.05 0.99
CA LEU A 163 -12.24 -8.33 2.10
C LEU A 163 -12.92 -9.70 1.96
N THR A 164 -13.38 -10.06 0.76
CA THR A 164 -14.01 -11.37 0.50
C THR A 164 -13.01 -12.53 0.67
N ARG A 165 -11.75 -12.35 0.27
CA ARG A 165 -10.71 -13.39 0.42
C ARG A 165 -10.05 -13.45 1.80
N LYS A 166 -10.43 -12.56 2.74
CA LYS A 166 -9.91 -12.48 4.13
C LYS A 166 -8.37 -12.67 4.24
N LEU A 167 -7.60 -12.15 3.29
CA LEU A 167 -6.12 -12.31 3.20
C LEU A 167 -5.61 -13.76 3.42
N SER A 168 -6.43 -14.81 3.28
CA SER A 168 -6.02 -16.20 3.54
C SER A 168 -4.91 -16.67 2.59
N ILE A 169 -4.75 -15.94 1.48
CA ILE A 169 -3.76 -16.14 0.43
C ILE A 169 -2.32 -15.94 0.96
N PHE A 170 -2.11 -15.10 1.97
CA PHE A 170 -0.76 -14.77 2.46
C PHE A 170 -0.51 -15.35 3.86
N LYS A 171 -0.04 -16.61 3.90
CA LYS A 171 0.46 -17.27 5.13
C LYS A 171 1.60 -16.45 5.78
N VAL A 172 2.43 -15.80 4.97
CA VAL A 172 3.50 -14.89 5.42
C VAL A 172 2.97 -13.46 5.50
N ASN A 173 3.16 -12.80 6.65
CA ASN A 173 2.91 -11.37 6.77
C ASN A 173 4.12 -10.57 6.25
N VAL A 174 4.14 -10.32 4.94
CA VAL A 174 5.23 -9.61 4.25
C VAL A 174 5.52 -8.26 4.89
N ILE A 175 4.50 -7.44 5.17
CA ILE A 175 4.66 -6.12 5.80
C ILE A 175 5.34 -6.24 7.16
N LYS A 176 4.95 -7.23 7.96
CA LYS A 176 5.61 -7.49 9.25
C LYS A 176 7.08 -7.85 9.05
N THR A 177 7.39 -8.73 8.10
CA THR A 177 8.76 -9.16 7.80
C THR A 177 9.63 -8.00 7.31
N VAL A 178 9.11 -7.16 6.41
CA VAL A 178 9.82 -5.97 5.93
C VAL A 178 10.09 -4.99 7.07
N ALA A 179 9.08 -4.67 7.89
CA ALA A 179 9.23 -3.70 8.98
C ALA A 179 10.15 -4.17 10.13
N GLU A 180 10.38 -5.48 10.27
CA GLU A 180 11.25 -6.04 11.31
C GLU A 180 12.74 -6.03 10.91
N SER A 181 13.04 -5.99 9.61
CA SER A 181 14.41 -5.97 9.09
C SER A 181 14.77 -4.58 8.58
N LYS A 182 15.75 -3.92 9.22
CA LYS A 182 16.23 -2.58 8.79
C LYS A 182 16.65 -2.56 7.32
N LYS A 183 17.29 -3.63 6.83
CA LYS A 183 17.73 -3.74 5.43
C LYS A 183 16.56 -3.88 4.46
N LEU A 184 15.57 -4.74 4.78
CA LEU A 184 14.38 -4.90 3.94
C LEU A 184 13.51 -3.64 3.97
N LEU A 185 13.37 -2.99 5.13
CA LEU A 185 12.67 -1.72 5.27
C LEU A 185 13.31 -0.64 4.40
N ALA A 186 14.64 -0.47 4.47
CA ALA A 186 15.34 0.49 3.64
C ALA A 186 15.14 0.20 2.15
N ALA A 187 15.32 -1.05 1.72
CA ALA A 187 15.09 -1.45 0.33
C ALA A 187 13.65 -1.19 -0.13
N ALA A 188 12.65 -1.54 0.71
CA ALA A 188 11.24 -1.31 0.40
C ALA A 188 10.91 0.18 0.27
N LEU A 189 11.43 1.02 1.17
CA LEU A 189 11.25 2.47 1.10
C LEU A 189 11.94 3.07 -0.13
N SER A 190 13.15 2.63 -0.47
CA SER A 190 13.86 3.08 -1.68
C SER A 190 13.10 2.70 -2.94
N ILE A 191 12.65 1.45 -3.07
CA ILE A 191 11.86 0.99 -4.23
C ILE A 191 10.56 1.78 -4.34
N ALA A 192 9.86 1.99 -3.23
CA ALA A 192 8.61 2.73 -3.25
C ALA A 192 8.81 4.22 -3.61
N LEU A 193 9.86 4.86 -3.09
CA LEU A 193 10.21 6.23 -3.45
C LEU A 193 10.52 6.35 -4.94
N VAL A 194 11.34 5.43 -5.48
CA VAL A 194 11.64 5.39 -6.93
C VAL A 194 10.37 5.22 -7.75
N ASN A 195 9.47 4.32 -7.35
CA ASN A 195 8.20 4.11 -8.05
C ASN A 195 7.28 5.34 -8.00
N ILE A 196 7.17 6.01 -6.85
CA ILE A 196 6.37 7.23 -6.71
C ILE A 196 6.93 8.35 -7.60
N VAL A 197 8.24 8.59 -7.54
CA VAL A 197 8.90 9.62 -8.36
C VAL A 197 8.75 9.28 -9.84
N PHE A 198 8.94 8.02 -10.22
CA PHE A 198 8.76 7.56 -11.60
C PHE A 198 7.33 7.76 -12.09
N LEU A 199 6.33 7.33 -11.32
CA LEU A 199 4.91 7.49 -11.67
C LEU A 199 4.53 8.97 -11.78
N TYR A 200 4.96 9.79 -10.83
CA TYR A 200 4.72 11.23 -10.85
C TYR A 200 5.29 11.86 -12.12
N LEU A 201 6.58 11.64 -12.41
CA LEU A 201 7.23 12.17 -13.62
C LEU A 201 6.57 11.65 -14.91
N ALA A 202 6.25 10.37 -14.97
CA ALA A 202 5.61 9.78 -16.14
C ALA A 202 4.20 10.35 -16.36
N CYS A 203 3.41 10.55 -15.30
CA CYS A 203 2.13 11.22 -15.37
C CYS A 203 2.27 12.66 -15.84
N THR A 204 3.22 13.43 -15.30
CA THR A 204 3.48 14.81 -15.74
C THR A 204 3.78 14.85 -17.24
N LEU A 205 4.74 14.04 -17.70
CA LEU A 205 5.13 14.00 -19.11
C LEU A 205 3.98 13.56 -20.02
N ILE A 206 3.26 12.51 -19.64
CA ILE A 206 2.23 11.91 -20.49
C ILE A 206 0.95 12.75 -20.49
N ALA A 207 0.49 13.23 -19.33
CA ALA A 207 -0.79 13.92 -19.19
C ALA A 207 -0.68 15.44 -19.39
N TYR A 208 0.36 16.09 -18.85
CA TYR A 208 0.50 17.55 -18.88
C TYR A 208 1.31 18.02 -20.08
N ASP A 209 2.50 17.43 -20.29
CA ASP A 209 3.36 17.81 -21.43
C ASP A 209 2.91 17.17 -22.75
N LYS A 210 1.90 16.29 -22.70
CA LYS A 210 1.29 15.61 -23.84
C LYS A 210 2.32 15.01 -24.81
N ILE A 211 3.41 14.41 -24.31
CA ILE A 211 4.54 13.96 -25.14
C ILE A 211 4.17 12.89 -26.19
N LEU A 212 3.01 12.25 -26.05
CA LEU A 212 2.53 11.23 -27.00
C LEU A 212 1.65 11.83 -28.11
N THR A 213 1.49 13.15 -28.15
CA THR A 213 0.75 13.82 -29.23
C THR A 213 1.39 13.49 -30.58
N GLY A 214 0.58 12.98 -31.52
CA GLY A 214 1.06 12.54 -32.84
C GLY A 214 1.44 11.05 -32.92
N VAL A 215 1.51 10.34 -31.79
CA VAL A 215 1.62 8.88 -31.79
C VAL A 215 0.23 8.27 -32.01
N PRO A 216 0.08 7.24 -32.86
CA PRO A 216 -1.21 6.55 -33.03
C PRO A 216 -1.73 5.98 -31.71
N LEU A 217 -3.04 6.09 -31.48
CA LEU A 217 -3.70 5.66 -30.24
C LEU A 217 -3.28 4.25 -29.76
N PRO A 218 -3.18 3.20 -30.61
CA PRO A 218 -2.73 1.89 -30.16
C PRO A 218 -1.32 1.89 -29.55
N ALA A 219 -0.40 2.67 -30.12
CA ALA A 219 0.95 2.79 -29.60
C ALA A 219 0.99 3.60 -28.29
N GLN A 220 0.14 4.62 -28.15
CA GLN A 220 -0.02 5.35 -26.88
C GLN A 220 -0.47 4.41 -25.75
N LEU A 221 -1.46 3.55 -26.01
CA LEU A 221 -1.94 2.55 -25.05
C LEU A 221 -0.81 1.62 -24.59
N VAL A 222 -0.02 1.10 -25.54
CA VAL A 222 1.11 0.20 -25.23
C VAL A 222 2.15 0.91 -24.36
N ILE A 223 2.48 2.17 -24.66
CA ILE A 223 3.44 2.97 -23.88
C ILE A 223 2.91 3.16 -22.45
N ILE A 224 1.65 3.60 -22.30
CA ILE A 224 1.02 3.83 -20.99
C ILE A 224 1.01 2.54 -20.17
N VAL A 225 0.58 1.41 -20.75
CA VAL A 225 0.58 0.12 -20.07
C VAL A 225 2.00 -0.29 -19.65
N THR A 226 2.99 -0.10 -20.53
CA THR A 226 4.39 -0.45 -20.22
C THR A 226 4.94 0.38 -19.06
N VAL A 227 4.67 1.68 -19.05
CA VAL A 227 5.05 2.59 -17.96
C VAL A 227 4.43 2.13 -16.63
N LEU A 228 3.16 1.75 -16.62
CA LEU A 228 2.46 1.31 -15.41
C LEU A 228 2.91 -0.07 -14.93
N MET A 229 3.36 -0.94 -15.83
CA MET A 229 3.85 -2.27 -15.46
C MET A 229 5.13 -2.19 -14.63
N LEU A 230 5.98 -1.18 -14.81
CA LEU A 230 7.23 -1.03 -14.05
C LEU A 230 7.02 -0.95 -12.53
N PRO A 231 6.23 -0.01 -11.97
CA PRO A 231 6.00 0.06 -10.53
C PRO A 231 5.26 -1.17 -9.99
N VAL A 232 4.34 -1.75 -10.76
CA VAL A 232 3.64 -2.99 -10.41
C VAL A 232 4.62 -4.15 -10.27
N LEU A 233 5.52 -4.33 -11.25
CA LEU A 233 6.55 -5.37 -11.24
C LEU A 233 7.55 -5.15 -10.11
N ASN A 234 7.98 -3.92 -9.84
CA ASN A 234 8.90 -3.60 -8.75
C ASN A 234 8.32 -3.96 -7.37
N ILE A 235 7.05 -3.59 -7.11
CA ILE A 235 6.35 -3.93 -5.86
C ILE A 235 6.13 -5.45 -5.79
N GLY A 236 5.67 -6.06 -6.89
CA GLY A 236 5.43 -7.49 -6.97
C GLY A 236 6.68 -8.32 -6.72
N ALA A 237 7.81 -7.93 -7.32
CA ALA A 237 9.11 -8.58 -7.15
C ALA A 237 9.58 -8.51 -5.69
N LEU A 238 9.48 -7.34 -5.05
CA LEU A 238 9.80 -7.19 -3.62
C LEU A 238 8.92 -8.12 -2.77
N TRP A 239 7.61 -8.16 -3.05
CA TRP A 239 6.66 -8.99 -2.31
C TRP A 239 6.97 -10.48 -2.45
N VAL A 240 7.21 -10.95 -3.68
CA VAL A 240 7.57 -12.34 -3.98
C VAL A 240 8.90 -12.72 -3.35
N PHE A 241 9.90 -11.83 -3.40
CA PHE A 241 11.22 -12.08 -2.82
C PHE A 241 11.16 -12.25 -1.31
N VAL A 242 10.49 -11.31 -0.60
CA VAL A 242 10.32 -11.39 0.86
C VAL A 242 9.50 -12.62 1.24
N TYR A 243 8.44 -12.91 0.48
CA TYR A 243 7.62 -14.11 0.69
C TYR A 243 8.46 -15.38 0.57
N ASN A 244 9.28 -15.50 -0.48
CA ASN A 244 10.11 -16.68 -0.74
C ASN A 244 11.17 -16.90 0.34
N ILE A 245 11.87 -15.85 0.78
CA ILE A 245 12.83 -15.94 1.88
C ILE A 245 12.13 -16.46 3.14
N LYS A 246 11.02 -15.83 3.51
CA LYS A 246 10.35 -16.18 4.77
C LYS A 246 9.68 -17.55 4.73
N SER A 247 9.18 -17.93 3.57
CA SER A 247 8.65 -19.27 3.33
C SER A 247 9.73 -20.32 3.56
N ARG A 248 10.92 -20.15 2.96
CA ARG A 248 12.07 -21.06 3.17
C ARG A 248 12.47 -21.16 4.64
N GLU A 249 12.54 -20.04 5.36
CA GLU A 249 12.84 -20.04 6.80
C GLU A 249 11.81 -20.81 7.62
N MET A 250 10.51 -20.68 7.30
CA MET A 250 9.47 -21.42 8.00
C MET A 250 9.53 -22.92 7.71
N TYR A 251 9.77 -23.30 6.46
CA TYR A 251 9.95 -24.71 6.09
C TYR A 251 11.15 -25.33 6.79
N GLY A 252 12.29 -24.61 6.87
CA GLY A 252 13.47 -25.09 7.60
C GLY A 252 13.16 -25.37 9.08
N LYS A 253 12.48 -24.44 9.76
CA LYS A 253 12.09 -24.61 11.17
C LYS A 253 11.10 -25.75 11.40
N LEU A 254 10.19 -25.99 10.46
CA LEU A 254 9.27 -27.12 10.54
C LEU A 254 10.03 -28.44 10.43
N LEU A 255 10.96 -28.53 9.47
CA LEU A 255 11.76 -29.73 9.25
C LEU A 255 12.67 -30.04 10.44
N GLU A 256 13.26 -29.02 11.07
CA GLU A 256 14.05 -29.14 12.29
C GLU A 256 13.20 -29.61 13.48
N LYS A 257 11.99 -29.04 13.64
CA LYS A 257 11.05 -29.46 14.68
C LYS A 257 10.61 -30.92 14.50
N ASP A 258 10.31 -31.33 13.27
CA ASP A 258 9.89 -32.70 12.97
C ASP A 258 11.03 -33.69 13.23
N ARG A 259 12.28 -33.32 12.90
CA ARG A 259 13.48 -34.10 13.26
C ARG A 259 13.63 -34.24 14.78
N LEU A 260 13.52 -33.15 15.53
CA LEU A 260 13.62 -33.18 17.00
C LEU A 260 12.50 -34.01 17.64
N THR A 261 11.29 -33.94 17.07
CA THR A 261 10.14 -34.74 17.55
C THR A 261 10.39 -36.23 17.29
N ALA A 262 10.83 -36.59 16.09
CA ALA A 262 11.19 -37.97 15.76
C ALA A 262 12.32 -38.52 16.64
N LEU A 263 13.35 -37.71 16.92
CA LEU A 263 14.43 -38.08 17.84
C LEU A 263 13.93 -38.28 19.27
N ALA A 264 13.04 -37.40 19.77
CA ALA A 264 12.44 -37.55 21.09
C ALA A 264 11.60 -38.83 21.20
N ASP A 265 10.87 -39.20 20.14
CA ASP A 265 10.08 -40.43 20.09
C ASP A 265 10.97 -41.68 20.06
N ILE A 266 12.09 -41.66 19.33
CA ILE A 266 13.10 -42.74 19.33
C ILE A 266 13.71 -42.91 20.73
N LEU A 267 14.08 -41.80 21.38
CA LEU A 267 14.64 -41.82 22.73
C LEU A 267 13.64 -42.38 23.75
N ARG A 268 12.36 -42.00 23.67
CA ARG A 268 11.29 -42.56 24.50
C ARG A 268 11.14 -44.07 24.28
N LEU A 269 11.08 -44.51 23.03
CA LEU A 269 10.96 -45.92 22.69
C LEU A 269 12.16 -46.75 23.21
N HIS A 270 13.38 -46.22 23.17
CA HIS A 270 14.54 -46.92 23.73
C HIS A 270 14.61 -46.87 25.26
N ALA A 271 14.13 -45.81 25.89
CA ALA A 271 14.01 -45.71 27.35
C ALA A 271 12.98 -46.71 27.89
N ASP A 272 11.82 -46.80 27.25
CA ASP A 272 10.75 -47.75 27.61
C ASP A 272 11.20 -49.22 27.46
N ASN A 273 12.14 -49.48 26.53
CA ASN A 273 12.74 -50.80 26.29
C ASN A 273 14.02 -51.06 27.13
N GLY A 274 14.39 -50.17 28.07
CA GLY A 274 15.57 -50.33 28.94
C GLY A 274 16.92 -50.33 28.20
N SER A 275 16.96 -49.89 26.94
CA SER A 275 18.14 -49.97 26.06
C SER A 275 18.99 -48.69 26.14
N TYR A 276 19.57 -48.43 27.31
CA TYR A 276 20.33 -47.20 27.60
C TYR A 276 21.56 -46.99 26.70
N GLU A 277 22.15 -48.06 26.16
CA GLU A 277 23.28 -47.98 25.22
C GLU A 277 22.88 -47.29 23.90
N LYS A 278 21.67 -47.57 23.39
CA LYS A 278 21.15 -46.93 22.18
C LYS A 278 20.79 -45.46 22.39
N ILE A 279 20.39 -45.10 23.61
CA ILE A 279 20.14 -43.70 24.00
C ILE A 279 21.42 -42.89 23.92
N ASN A 280 22.54 -43.42 24.45
CA ASN A 280 23.84 -42.73 24.38
C ASN A 280 24.32 -42.55 22.94
N LEU A 281 24.12 -43.54 22.07
CA LEU A 281 24.46 -43.41 20.64
C LEU A 281 23.66 -42.31 19.93
N VAL A 282 22.35 -42.20 20.20
CA VAL A 282 21.50 -41.14 19.63
C VAL A 282 21.89 -39.76 20.17
N LEU A 283 22.27 -39.67 21.46
CA LEU A 283 22.75 -38.43 22.07
C LEU A 283 24.12 -37.99 21.53
N ASP A 284 25.03 -38.93 21.29
CA ASP A 284 26.34 -38.64 20.71
C ASP A 284 26.23 -38.17 19.25
N ASP A 285 25.32 -38.77 18.46
CA ASP A 285 25.04 -38.32 17.09
C ASP A 285 24.44 -36.90 17.07
N LEU A 286 23.51 -36.60 17.99
CA LEU A 286 23.00 -35.24 18.20
C LEU A 286 24.10 -34.25 18.55
N ARG A 287 25.00 -34.63 19.46
CA ARG A 287 26.11 -33.78 19.91
C ARG A 287 27.10 -33.49 18.77
N ASN A 288 27.36 -34.47 17.91
CA ASN A 288 28.24 -34.30 16.76
C ASN A 288 27.62 -33.38 15.70
N ASN A 289 26.32 -33.50 15.43
CA ASN A 289 25.63 -32.64 14.46
C ASN A 289 25.47 -31.18 14.94
N ILE A 290 25.32 -30.93 16.25
CA ILE A 290 25.26 -29.56 16.79
C ILE A 290 26.63 -28.87 16.69
N ASN A 291 27.73 -29.62 16.91
CA ASN A 291 29.08 -29.06 16.86
C ASN A 291 29.59 -28.79 15.44
N SER A 292 28.98 -29.36 14.40
CA SER A 292 29.35 -29.10 13.01
C SER A 292 28.68 -27.86 12.40
N ASP A 293 27.60 -27.36 13.01
CA ASP A 293 26.82 -26.21 12.52
C ASP A 293 27.19 -24.87 13.20
N ILE A 294 28.15 -24.86 14.15
CA ILE A 294 28.71 -23.68 14.82
C ILE A 294 30.07 -23.33 14.18
#